data_AF-A0A6P1AGZ3-F1
#
_entry.id   AF-A0A6P1AGZ3-F1
#
_cell.length_a   1.000
_cell.length_b   1.000
_cell.length_c   1.000
_cell.angle_alpha   90.00
_cell.angle_beta   90.00
_cell.angle_gamma   90.00
#
_symmetry.space_group_name_H-M   'P 1'
#
loop_
_entity.id
_entity.type
_entity.pdbx_description
1 polymer ?
#
loop_
_entity_poly.entity_id
_entity_poly.type
_entity_poly.pdbx_seq_one_letter_code
_entity_poly.pdbx_strand_id
1 'polypeptide(L)'
;MRKLFIYVLTVFASVFSVQQAKSLPLPNINKSEPYRDLRSELIDLGWQPLTFPLGNEFDSVRNDIMRLEGWREVEACSGTGLGFCLFVFDDGEGNRLSITTVNNSSGFPVSKRHLIWGWRYEPVN
;
A
#
# COMPACT_ATOMS: atom_id res chain seq x y z
N MET A 1 -46.35 26.71 42.59
CA MET A 1 -44.87 26.82 42.59
C MET A 1 -44.22 25.46 42.29
N ARG A 2 -44.23 24.97 41.03
CA ARG A 2 -43.36 23.87 40.56
C ARG A 2 -43.49 23.58 39.05
N LYS A 3 -43.48 24.63 38.22
CA LYS A 3 -43.15 24.50 36.80
C LYS A 3 -42.10 25.58 36.52
N LEU A 4 -41.14 25.29 35.66
CA LEU A 4 -40.02 26.16 35.26
C LEU A 4 -38.85 26.26 36.24
N PHE A 5 -38.06 25.19 36.37
CA PHE A 5 -36.60 25.32 36.39
C PHE A 5 -36.11 24.23 35.39
N ILE A 6 -35.92 24.58 34.11
CA ILE A 6 -34.56 24.83 33.60
C ILE A 6 -33.88 23.44 33.51
N TYR A 7 -34.16 22.52 32.57
CA TYR A 7 -34.04 22.59 31.10
C TYR A 7 -32.95 23.52 30.56
N VAL A 8 -31.85 23.70 31.31
CA VAL A 8 -30.72 24.53 30.90
C VAL A 8 -29.45 23.71 31.00
N LEU A 9 -28.93 23.38 29.82
CA LEU A 9 -27.51 23.30 29.53
C LEU A 9 -26.66 22.36 30.42
N THR A 10 -26.90 21.06 30.31
CA THR A 10 -25.76 20.21 29.95
C THR A 10 -26.16 19.45 28.71
N VAL A 11 -26.31 20.22 27.64
CA VAL A 11 -25.88 19.81 26.31
C VAL A 11 -24.42 19.39 26.50
N PHE A 12 -24.20 18.13 26.89
CA PHE A 12 -22.98 17.43 26.55
C PHE A 12 -23.05 17.39 25.03
N ALA A 13 -22.63 18.49 24.42
CA ALA A 13 -22.20 18.51 23.04
C ALA A 13 -21.11 17.46 23.03
N SER A 14 -21.50 16.24 22.71
CA SER A 14 -20.62 15.19 22.25
C SER A 14 -19.89 15.82 21.08
N VAL A 15 -18.73 16.39 21.41
CA VAL A 15 -17.76 16.86 20.44
C VAL A 15 -17.31 15.56 19.79
N PHE A 16 -18.05 15.14 18.77
CA PHE A 16 -17.56 14.16 17.81
C PHE A 16 -16.36 14.84 17.17
N SER A 17 -15.18 14.65 17.76
CA SER A 17 -13.93 14.91 17.09
C SER A 17 -13.99 14.08 15.81
N VAL A 18 -14.20 14.75 14.68
CA VAL A 18 -13.95 14.16 13.37
C VAL A 18 -12.47 13.78 13.41
N GLN A 19 -12.18 12.51 13.64
CA GLN A 19 -10.84 11.97 13.46
C GLN A 19 -10.59 12.06 11.96
N GLN A 20 -9.88 13.12 11.57
CA GLN A 20 -9.36 13.23 10.22
C GLN A 20 -8.37 12.08 10.06
N ALA A 21 -8.72 11.09 9.23
CA ALA A 21 -7.80 10.03 8.86
C ALA A 21 -6.55 10.70 8.27
N LYS A 22 -5.44 10.64 9.00
CA LYS A 22 -4.19 11.27 8.60
C LYS A 22 -3.46 10.29 7.71
N SER A 23 -3.55 10.50 6.39
CA SER A 23 -2.81 9.66 5.44
C SER A 23 -1.30 9.73 5.70
N LEU A 24 -0.61 8.61 5.57
CA LEU A 24 0.84 8.59 5.62
C LEU A 24 1.45 9.41 4.46
N PRO A 25 2.64 10.02 4.66
CA PRO A 25 3.33 10.71 3.59
C PRO A 25 3.70 9.73 2.46
N LEU A 26 3.59 10.20 1.22
CA LEU A 26 4.13 9.49 0.07
C LEU A 26 5.60 9.88 -0.10
N PRO A 27 6.52 8.90 -0.25
CA PRO A 27 7.91 9.18 -0.59
C PRO A 27 8.02 9.76 -2.01
N ASN A 28 9.21 10.23 -2.37
CA ASN A 28 9.47 10.63 -3.75
C ASN A 28 9.65 9.38 -4.63
N ILE A 29 8.59 8.97 -5.31
CA ILE A 29 8.61 7.77 -6.17
C ILE A 29 9.19 8.14 -7.54
N ASN A 30 10.36 7.58 -7.88
CA ASN A 30 10.96 7.78 -9.20
C ASN A 30 10.82 6.53 -10.07
N LYS A 31 10.56 6.74 -11.36
CA LYS A 31 10.61 5.66 -12.34
C LYS A 31 12.03 5.14 -12.50
N SER A 32 12.15 3.86 -12.86
CA SER A 32 13.42 3.17 -13.10
C SER A 32 14.31 2.98 -11.87
N GLU A 33 13.84 3.35 -10.67
CA GLU A 33 14.47 2.96 -9.42
C GLU A 33 14.07 1.52 -9.03
N PRO A 34 14.95 0.76 -8.34
CA PRO A 34 14.60 -0.57 -7.86
C PRO A 34 13.46 -0.50 -6.83
N TYR A 35 12.43 -1.32 -7.02
CA TYR A 35 11.31 -1.41 -6.08
C TYR A 35 11.75 -1.73 -4.64
N ARG A 36 12.85 -2.50 -4.47
CA ARG A 36 13.39 -2.82 -3.14
C ARG A 36 13.68 -1.55 -2.32
N ASP A 37 14.24 -0.53 -2.96
CA ASP A 37 14.69 0.69 -2.27
C ASP A 37 13.48 1.53 -1.85
N LEU A 38 12.51 1.71 -2.75
CA LEU A 38 11.22 2.31 -2.43
C LEU A 38 10.47 1.52 -1.35
N ARG A 39 10.49 0.19 -1.41
CA ARG A 39 9.82 -0.67 -0.42
C ARG A 39 10.37 -0.43 0.98
N SER A 40 11.69 -0.31 1.14
CA SER A 40 12.27 0.06 2.45
C SER A 40 11.78 1.42 2.92
N GLU A 41 11.79 2.43 2.05
CA GLU A 41 11.34 3.77 2.41
C GLU A 41 9.86 3.81 2.80
N LEU A 42 9.00 3.08 2.07
CA LEU A 42 7.58 2.95 2.40
C LEU A 42 7.38 2.34 3.79
N ILE A 43 8.08 1.25 4.10
CA ILE A 43 8.02 0.59 5.41
C ILE A 43 8.51 1.54 6.51
N ASP A 44 9.60 2.28 6.28
CA ASP A 44 10.14 3.26 7.23
C ASP A 44 9.16 4.42 7.50
N LEU A 45 8.36 4.79 6.48
CA LEU A 45 7.30 5.78 6.59
C LEU A 45 6.00 5.25 7.24
N GLY A 46 5.95 3.95 7.56
CA GLY A 46 4.82 3.31 8.23
C GLY A 46 3.82 2.63 7.29
N TRP A 47 4.05 2.62 5.97
CA TRP A 47 3.21 1.89 5.03
C TRP A 47 3.33 0.39 5.28
N GLN A 48 2.20 -0.30 5.27
CA GLN A 48 2.08 -1.72 5.54
C GLN A 48 1.96 -2.48 4.22
N PRO A 49 2.84 -3.46 3.92
CA PRO A 49 2.67 -4.31 2.76
C PRO A 49 1.45 -5.20 2.94
N LEU A 50 0.48 -5.14 2.03
CA LEU A 50 -0.67 -6.04 2.07
C LEU A 50 -0.22 -7.47 1.85
N THR A 51 -0.72 -8.43 2.63
CA THR A 51 -0.30 -9.82 2.48
C THR A 51 -1.29 -10.59 1.61
N PHE A 52 -0.82 -11.07 0.46
CA PHE A 52 -1.56 -11.98 -0.40
C PHE A 52 -1.13 -13.44 -0.21
N PRO A 53 -2.05 -14.41 -0.36
CA PRO A 53 -1.71 -15.82 -0.34
C PRO A 53 -0.92 -16.23 -1.59
N LEU A 54 -0.19 -17.35 -1.49
CA LEU A 54 0.38 -17.99 -2.67
C LEU A 54 -0.73 -18.31 -3.67
N GLY A 55 -0.46 -18.06 -4.94
CA GLY A 55 -1.36 -18.41 -6.03
C GLY A 55 -1.27 -19.87 -6.42
N ASN A 56 -2.10 -20.25 -7.39
CA ASN A 56 -2.01 -21.55 -8.03
C ASN A 56 -0.76 -21.65 -8.93
N GLU A 57 -0.62 -22.77 -9.65
CA GLU A 57 0.49 -23.03 -10.56
C GLU A 57 0.63 -22.02 -11.71
N PHE A 58 -0.45 -21.32 -12.09
CA PHE A 58 -0.44 -20.29 -13.14
C PHE A 58 0.15 -18.96 -12.66
N ASP A 59 0.25 -18.76 -11.34
CA ASP A 59 0.86 -17.58 -10.70
C ASP A 59 2.36 -17.77 -10.40
N SER A 60 3.06 -18.63 -11.16
CA SER A 60 4.44 -19.05 -10.87
C SER A 60 5.40 -17.89 -10.61
N VAL A 61 5.37 -16.87 -11.46
CA VAL A 61 6.17 -15.64 -11.31
C VAL A 61 5.90 -14.94 -9.97
N ARG A 62 4.62 -14.77 -9.61
CA ARG A 62 4.22 -14.13 -8.34
C ARG A 62 4.72 -14.95 -7.16
N ASN A 63 4.53 -16.27 -7.23
CA ASN A 63 4.95 -17.21 -6.21
C ASN A 63 6.48 -17.22 -6.03
N ASP A 64 7.24 -17.07 -7.12
CA ASP A 64 8.71 -17.01 -7.05
C ASP A 64 9.19 -15.71 -6.40
N ILE A 65 8.56 -14.56 -6.70
CA ILE A 65 8.84 -13.30 -5.98
C ILE A 65 8.57 -13.48 -4.48
N MET A 66 7.43 -14.07 -4.12
CA MET A 66 7.09 -14.32 -2.71
C MET A 66 8.09 -15.25 -2.00
N ARG A 67 8.61 -16.27 -2.69
CA ARG A 67 9.56 -17.23 -2.11
C ARG A 67 10.99 -16.71 -2.04
N LEU A 68 11.45 -16.06 -3.10
CA LEU A 68 12.85 -15.64 -3.25
C LEU A 68 13.12 -14.29 -2.58
N GLU A 69 12.19 -13.35 -2.72
CA GLU A 69 12.35 -11.99 -2.19
C GLU A 69 11.61 -11.79 -0.86
N GLY A 70 10.66 -12.68 -0.53
CA GLY A 70 9.83 -12.59 0.67
C GLY A 70 8.72 -11.54 0.58
N TRP A 71 8.51 -10.95 -0.60
CA TRP A 71 7.52 -9.91 -0.83
C TRP A 71 6.15 -10.53 -1.05
N ARG A 72 5.28 -10.44 -0.06
CA ARG A 72 3.91 -11.00 -0.10
C ARG A 72 2.87 -9.99 -0.56
N GLU A 73 3.30 -8.77 -0.79
CA GLU A 73 2.52 -7.65 -1.29
C GLU A 73 2.39 -7.57 -2.80
N VAL A 74 3.01 -8.50 -3.53
CA VAL A 74 2.73 -8.70 -4.94
C VAL A 74 1.33 -9.30 -5.13
N GLU A 75 0.43 -8.55 -5.74
CA GLU A 75 -0.95 -8.95 -5.99
C GLU A 75 -1.07 -9.76 -7.29
N ALA A 76 -0.46 -9.25 -8.37
CA ALA A 76 -0.56 -9.85 -9.70
C ALA A 76 0.66 -9.52 -10.58
N CYS A 77 0.91 -10.37 -11.58
CA CYS A 77 1.87 -10.09 -12.65
C CYS A 77 1.20 -10.37 -14.02
N SER A 78 1.49 -9.55 -15.04
CA SER A 78 0.67 -9.48 -16.27
C SER A 78 0.86 -10.63 -17.27
N GLY A 79 1.88 -11.47 -17.12
CA GLY A 79 2.19 -12.54 -18.07
C GLY A 79 2.67 -12.08 -19.47
N THR A 80 2.90 -10.77 -19.69
CA THR A 80 3.29 -10.23 -21.01
C THR A 80 4.75 -10.53 -21.41
N GLY A 81 5.52 -11.19 -20.54
CA GLY A 81 6.96 -11.42 -20.71
C GLY A 81 7.85 -10.21 -20.37
N LEU A 82 7.28 -9.01 -20.20
CA LEU A 82 8.02 -7.81 -19.79
C LEU A 82 8.25 -7.71 -18.27
N GLY A 83 7.62 -8.62 -17.51
CA GLY A 83 7.78 -8.68 -16.07
C GLY A 83 7.06 -7.58 -15.31
N PHE A 84 5.90 -7.15 -15.81
CA PHE A 84 5.04 -6.22 -15.07
C PHE A 84 4.39 -6.93 -13.88
N CYS A 85 4.56 -6.35 -12.70
CA CYS A 85 3.96 -6.83 -11.46
C CYS A 85 3.41 -5.66 -10.65
N LEU A 86 2.30 -5.91 -9.95
CA LEU A 86 1.59 -4.97 -9.10
C LEU A 86 1.83 -5.33 -7.64
N PHE A 87 2.32 -4.36 -6.86
CA PHE A 87 2.55 -4.46 -5.44
C PHE A 87 1.66 -3.49 -4.69
N VAL A 88 1.18 -3.86 -3.50
CA VAL A 88 0.16 -3.06 -2.83
C VAL A 88 0.43 -2.86 -1.34
N PHE A 89 0.32 -1.62 -0.90
CA PHE A 89 0.47 -1.20 0.48
C PHE A 89 -0.81 -0.51 0.96
N ASP A 90 -1.02 -0.54 2.27
CA ASP A 90 -2.00 0.29 2.98
C ASP A 90 -1.33 1.11 4.08
N ASP A 91 -2.02 2.13 4.57
CA ASP A 91 -1.51 2.99 5.65
C ASP A 91 -2.11 2.70 7.03
N GLY A 92 -2.81 1.56 7.19
CA GLY A 92 -3.54 1.20 8.41
C GLY A 92 -4.88 1.91 8.59
N GLU A 93 -5.09 3.04 7.91
CA GLU A 93 -6.34 3.81 7.89
C GLU A 93 -7.21 3.48 6.65
N GLY A 94 -6.71 2.57 5.82
CA GLY A 94 -7.37 2.01 4.64
C GLY A 94 -7.01 2.69 3.32
N ASN A 95 -6.17 3.74 3.32
CA ASN A 95 -5.70 4.35 2.08
C ASN A 95 -4.74 3.36 1.42
N ARG A 96 -4.78 3.26 0.09
CA ARG A 96 -4.03 2.25 -0.67
C ARG A 96 -2.99 2.89 -1.58
N LEU A 97 -1.79 2.32 -1.60
CA LEU A 97 -0.74 2.66 -2.56
C LEU A 97 -0.37 1.42 -3.37
N SER A 98 -0.58 1.53 -4.68
CA SER A 98 -0.27 0.49 -5.65
C SER A 98 0.97 0.89 -6.44
N ILE A 99 1.98 0.01 -6.51
CA ILE A 99 3.22 0.20 -7.26
C ILE A 99 3.30 -0.83 -8.38
N THR A 100 3.44 -0.37 -9.62
CA THR A 100 3.68 -1.23 -10.77
C THR A 100 5.17 -1.23 -11.09
N THR A 101 5.78 -2.41 -11.19
CA THR A 101 7.18 -2.60 -11.58
C THR A 101 7.30 -3.22 -12.97
N VAL A 102 8.51 -3.24 -13.53
CA VAL A 102 8.92 -3.96 -14.75
C VAL A 102 10.20 -4.77 -14.48
N ASN A 103 10.62 -5.65 -15.39
CA ASN A 103 11.89 -6.41 -15.31
C ASN A 103 11.98 -7.34 -14.09
N ASN A 104 11.09 -8.32 -13.97
CA ASN A 104 11.12 -9.32 -12.89
C ASN A 104 12.04 -10.53 -13.15
N SER A 105 12.73 -10.57 -14.30
CA SER A 105 13.57 -11.69 -14.69
C SER A 105 14.85 -11.78 -13.84
N SER A 106 15.23 -12.99 -13.46
CA SER A 106 16.52 -13.29 -12.79
C SER A 106 17.74 -13.04 -13.68
N GLY A 107 17.55 -12.85 -14.99
CA GLY A 107 18.62 -12.48 -15.92
C GLY A 107 19.13 -11.05 -15.76
N PHE A 108 18.37 -10.17 -15.08
CA PHE A 108 18.83 -8.82 -14.76
C PHE A 108 19.64 -8.81 -13.46
N PRO A 109 20.67 -7.95 -13.34
CA PRO A 109 21.32 -7.73 -12.05
C PRO A 109 20.31 -7.22 -11.03
N VAL A 110 20.52 -7.49 -9.74
CA VAL A 110 19.57 -7.13 -8.66
C VAL A 110 19.18 -5.65 -8.70
N SER A 111 20.12 -4.76 -9.02
CA SER A 111 19.89 -3.32 -9.16
C SER A 111 19.04 -2.90 -10.38
N LYS A 112 18.67 -3.85 -11.24
CA LYS A 112 17.83 -3.63 -12.43
C LYS A 112 16.60 -4.53 -12.45
N ARG A 113 16.34 -5.27 -11.36
CA ARG A 113 15.13 -6.08 -11.18
C ARG A 113 14.02 -5.25 -10.53
N HIS A 114 12.78 -5.52 -10.93
CA HIS A 114 11.58 -4.88 -10.38
C HIS A 114 11.68 -3.34 -10.39
N LEU A 115 12.06 -2.76 -11.51
CA LEU A 115 12.16 -1.31 -11.62
C LEU A 115 10.78 -0.67 -11.60
N ILE A 116 10.62 0.44 -10.89
CA ILE A 116 9.34 1.15 -10.80
C ILE A 116 8.95 1.68 -12.18
N TRP A 117 7.73 1.36 -12.60
CA TRP A 117 7.13 1.82 -13.84
C TRP A 117 6.06 2.88 -13.63
N GLY A 118 5.26 2.72 -12.56
CA GLY A 118 4.19 3.64 -12.20
C GLY A 118 3.61 3.33 -10.83
N TRP A 119 2.74 4.20 -10.34
CA TRP A 119 2.08 4.06 -9.05
C TRP A 119 0.70 4.73 -9.05
N ARG A 120 -0.13 4.35 -8.09
CA ARG A 120 -1.45 4.94 -7.85
C ARG A 120 -1.75 4.98 -6.36
N TYR A 121 -2.17 6.15 -5.88
CA TYR A 121 -2.70 6.34 -4.53
C TYR A 121 -4.22 6.43 -4.57
N GLU A 122 -4.90 5.68 -3.71
CA GLU A 122 -6.36 5.60 -3.59
C GLU A 122 -6.76 5.86 -2.13
N PRO A 123 -7.29 7.05 -1.80
CA PRO A 123 -7.72 7.35 -0.43
C PRO A 123 -9.02 6.64 -0.07
N VAL A 124 -9.25 6.41 1.23
CA VAL A 124 -10.56 6.01 1.76
C VAL A 124 -11.50 7.21 1.65
N ASN A 125 -12.63 7.02 0.96
CA ASN A 125 -13.68 8.02 0.80
C ASN A 125 -14.44 8.27 2.11
#